data_AF-A0A2G4I1W3-F1
#
_entry.id   AF-A0A2G4I1W3-F1
#
_cell.length_a   1.000
_cell.length_b   1.000
_cell.length_c   1.000
_cell.angle_alpha   90.00
_cell.angle_beta   90.00
_cell.angle_gamma   90.00
#
_symmetry.space_group_name_H-M   'P 1'
#
loop_
_entity.id
_entity.type
_entity.pdbx_description
1 polymer ?
#
loop_
_entity_poly.entity_id
_entity_poly.type
_entity_poly.pdbx_seq_one_letter_code
_entity_poly.pdbx_strand_id
1 'polypeptide(L)'
;MTISKLPYHPDLLVAFGGNSIRIWGIDNAKTIIDEAQKIGLTVMLGMWLQYERHGFDYNNKAKVAKKLAHFKSIIDQYKDHPALLMWGIGNEVDLLYSNTKVWDAVEEIAQYAHKVDPNHPTSTVTAGLDSLEVALIKEKVPKI
;
A
#
# COMPACT_ATOMS: atom_id res chain seq x y z
N MET A 1 25.76 13.72 13.70
CA MET A 1 25.00 13.34 12.50
C MET A 1 24.50 11.93 12.73
N THR A 2 23.21 11.75 13.03
CA THR A 2 22.66 10.43 13.33
C THR A 2 22.50 9.69 12.00
N ILE A 3 23.16 8.54 11.86
CA ILE A 3 23.03 7.71 10.66
C ILE A 3 21.61 7.16 10.64
N SER A 4 20.82 7.55 9.64
CA SER A 4 19.46 7.04 9.47
C SER A 4 19.49 5.53 9.27
N LYS A 5 18.55 4.82 9.91
CA LYS A 5 18.38 3.36 9.72
C LYS A 5 17.56 3.02 8.48
N LEU A 6 17.11 4.01 7.72
CA LEU A 6 16.48 3.78 6.42
C LEU A 6 17.55 3.30 5.41
N PRO A 7 17.21 2.32 4.56
CA PRO A 7 18.09 1.91 3.49
C PRO A 7 18.22 3.01 2.41
N TYR A 8 19.24 2.90 1.55
CA TYR A 8 19.37 3.68 0.31
C TYR A 8 19.53 5.21 0.45
N HIS A 9 20.42 5.68 1.34
CA HIS A 9 20.86 7.09 1.43
C HIS A 9 19.71 8.13 1.60
N PRO A 10 18.88 7.97 2.64
CA PRO A 10 17.77 8.89 2.93
C PRO A 10 18.21 10.34 3.20
N ASP A 11 19.46 10.51 3.66
CA ASP A 11 20.13 11.79 3.84
C ASP A 11 20.36 12.51 2.50
N LEU A 12 20.79 11.78 1.47
CA LEU A 12 20.94 12.34 0.12
C LEU A 12 19.58 12.68 -0.49
N LEU A 13 18.55 11.86 -0.28
CA LEU A 13 17.19 12.16 -0.72
C LEU A 13 16.74 13.52 -0.20
N VAL A 14 16.88 13.76 1.11
CA VAL A 14 16.53 15.04 1.74
C VAL A 14 17.42 16.18 1.21
N ALA A 15 18.73 15.96 1.08
CA ALA A 15 19.66 16.96 0.56
C ALA A 15 19.34 17.40 -0.87
N PHE A 16 18.74 16.51 -1.69
CA PHE A 16 18.30 16.81 -3.05
C PHE A 16 16.82 17.27 -3.14
N GLY A 17 16.17 17.53 -2.00
CA GLY A 17 14.81 18.08 -1.96
C GLY A 17 13.69 17.06 -2.05
N GLY A 18 13.99 15.76 -1.92
CA GLY A 18 12.97 14.74 -1.76
C GLY A 18 12.25 14.86 -0.41
N ASN A 19 10.93 14.60 -0.41
CA ASN A 19 10.08 14.78 0.77
C ASN A 19 9.26 13.53 1.14
N SER A 20 9.31 12.48 0.33
CA SER A 20 8.50 11.28 0.50
C SER A 20 9.21 10.04 -0.03
N ILE A 21 8.89 8.88 0.53
CA ILE A 21 9.32 7.56 0.03
C ILE A 21 8.12 6.63 -0.13
N ARG A 22 8.26 5.62 -0.99
CA ARG A 22 7.32 4.50 -1.12
C ARG A 22 8.01 3.22 -0.68
N ILE A 23 7.30 2.41 0.11
CA ILE A 23 7.69 1.03 0.39
C ILE A 23 6.66 0.08 -0.19
N TRP A 24 7.09 -1.11 -0.62
CA TRP A 24 6.21 -2.09 -1.27
C TRP A 24 5.41 -2.95 -0.29
N GLY A 25 5.96 -3.15 0.90
CA GLY A 25 5.40 -4.02 1.92
C GLY A 25 5.61 -3.43 3.31
N ILE A 26 5.10 -4.16 4.28
CA ILE A 26 5.05 -3.78 5.69
C ILE A 26 6.21 -4.35 6.50
N ASP A 27 7.13 -5.06 5.86
CA ASP A 27 8.33 -5.58 6.49
C ASP A 27 9.17 -4.39 6.99
N ASN A 28 9.46 -4.38 8.29
CA ASN A 28 10.13 -3.27 8.98
C ASN A 28 9.40 -1.91 8.92
N ALA A 29 8.09 -1.88 8.63
CA ALA A 29 7.32 -0.63 8.50
C ALA A 29 7.51 0.32 9.68
N LYS A 30 7.53 -0.20 10.92
CA LYS A 30 7.76 0.60 12.13
C LYS A 30 9.09 1.37 12.07
N THR A 31 10.19 0.65 11.82
CA THR A 31 11.51 1.28 11.73
C THR A 31 11.53 2.32 10.61
N ILE A 32 10.94 2.01 9.46
CA ILE A 32 10.94 2.91 8.31
C ILE A 32 10.17 4.19 8.61
N ILE A 33 8.94 4.08 9.11
CA ILE A 33 8.07 5.23 9.32
C ILE A 33 8.55 6.11 10.49
N ASP A 34 9.10 5.50 11.55
CA ASP A 34 9.73 6.23 12.67
C ASP A 34 10.97 7.02 12.20
N GLU A 35 11.81 6.42 11.36
CA GLU A 35 13.02 7.06 10.85
C GLU A 35 12.70 8.13 9.80
N ALA A 36 11.69 7.91 8.95
CA ALA A 36 11.21 8.90 7.99
C ALA A 36 10.74 10.17 8.72
N GLN A 37 9.96 10.01 9.80
CA GLN A 37 9.53 11.13 10.64
C GLN A 37 10.71 11.96 11.17
N LYS A 38 11.77 11.31 11.65
CA LYS A 38 12.95 11.99 12.23
C LYS A 38 13.65 12.93 11.26
N ILE A 39 13.57 12.64 9.96
CA ILE A 39 14.24 13.40 8.90
C ILE A 39 13.26 14.17 8.01
N GLY A 40 11.99 14.28 8.43
CA GLY A 40 10.98 15.08 7.72
C GLY A 40 10.47 14.45 6.42
N LEU A 41 10.62 13.14 6.25
CA LEU A 41 10.03 12.41 5.12
C LEU A 41 8.67 11.86 5.48
N THR A 42 7.79 11.79 4.48
CA THR A 42 6.53 11.04 4.56
C THR A 42 6.61 9.72 3.80
N VAL A 43 5.69 8.79 4.06
CA VAL A 43 5.76 7.41 3.56
C VAL A 43 4.43 6.98 2.93
N MET A 44 4.48 6.57 1.66
CA MET A 44 3.45 5.71 1.08
C MET A 44 3.70 4.27 1.57
N LEU A 45 2.85 3.80 2.49
CA LEU A 45 2.99 2.50 3.12
C LEU A 45 2.33 1.42 2.26
N GLY A 46 3.14 0.60 1.60
CA GLY A 46 2.68 -0.45 0.70
C GLY A 46 2.20 -1.71 1.42
N MET A 47 1.11 -2.27 0.91
CA MET A 47 0.50 -3.52 1.32
C MET A 47 0.64 -4.52 0.19
N TRP A 48 1.59 -5.44 0.33
CA TRP A 48 1.92 -6.42 -0.71
C TRP A 48 0.83 -7.49 -0.85
N LEU A 49 -0.16 -7.21 -1.69
CA LEU A 49 -1.14 -8.20 -2.14
C LEU A 49 -0.45 -9.27 -2.98
N GLN A 50 -0.97 -10.49 -2.86
CA GLN A 50 -0.40 -11.64 -3.57
C GLN A 50 -0.93 -11.71 -4.99
N TYR A 51 -0.13 -12.29 -5.88
CA TYR A 51 -0.41 -12.32 -7.31
C TYR A 51 -1.02 -13.64 -7.74
N GLU A 52 -2.01 -13.58 -8.64
CA GLU A 52 -2.50 -14.78 -9.32
C GLU A 52 -1.39 -15.47 -10.11
N ARG A 53 -0.55 -14.70 -10.82
CA ARG A 53 0.61 -15.23 -11.54
C ARG A 53 1.64 -15.95 -10.66
N HIS A 54 1.58 -15.77 -9.33
CA HIS A 54 2.41 -16.49 -8.36
C HIS A 54 1.62 -17.58 -7.60
N GLY A 55 0.43 -17.95 -8.09
CA GLY A 55 -0.40 -19.03 -7.54
C GLY A 55 -1.39 -18.62 -6.45
N PHE A 56 -1.60 -17.32 -6.20
CA PHE A 56 -2.62 -16.88 -5.24
C PHE A 56 -4.02 -16.90 -5.87
N ASP A 57 -4.90 -17.71 -5.32
CA ASP A 57 -6.28 -17.83 -5.79
C ASP A 57 -7.22 -16.93 -4.98
N TYR A 58 -7.71 -15.85 -5.59
CA TYR A 58 -8.71 -14.95 -4.98
C TYR A 58 -10.11 -15.57 -4.84
N ASN A 59 -10.34 -16.79 -5.35
CA ASN A 59 -11.55 -17.56 -5.02
C ASN A 59 -11.45 -18.26 -3.66
N ASN A 60 -10.24 -18.43 -3.12
CA ASN A 60 -10.02 -19.01 -1.80
C ASN A 60 -10.34 -17.98 -0.70
N LYS A 61 -11.63 -17.92 -0.32
CA LYS A 61 -12.15 -16.98 0.68
C LYS A 61 -11.38 -16.99 2.00
N ALA A 62 -10.90 -18.14 2.46
CA ALA A 62 -10.16 -18.24 3.72
C ALA A 62 -8.77 -17.58 3.62
N LYS A 63 -8.04 -17.81 2.51
CA LYS A 63 -6.74 -17.14 2.27
C LYS A 63 -6.90 -15.63 2.10
N VAL A 64 -7.93 -15.21 1.37
CA VAL A 64 -8.26 -13.78 1.17
C VAL A 64 -8.61 -13.13 2.51
N ALA A 65 -9.53 -13.70 3.29
CA ALA A 65 -9.92 -13.17 4.61
C ALA A 65 -8.73 -13.03 5.57
N LYS A 66 -7.81 -14.01 5.59
CA LYS A 66 -6.59 -13.93 6.42
C LYS A 66 -5.71 -12.74 6.02
N LYS A 67 -5.54 -12.48 4.72
CA LYS A 67 -4.75 -11.33 4.23
C LYS A 67 -5.44 -10.00 4.52
N LEU A 68 -6.76 -9.92 4.34
CA LEU A 68 -7.55 -8.72 4.65
C LEU A 68 -7.47 -8.37 6.14
N ALA A 69 -7.67 -9.34 7.03
CA ALA A 69 -7.56 -9.14 8.48
C ALA A 69 -6.17 -8.61 8.87
N HIS A 70 -5.11 -9.14 8.25
CA HIS A 70 -3.76 -8.67 8.48
C HIS A 70 -3.57 -7.21 8.04
N PHE A 71 -4.05 -6.81 6.86
CA PHE A 71 -3.93 -5.41 6.42
C PHE A 71 -4.79 -4.44 7.24
N LYS A 72 -5.96 -4.86 7.71
CA LYS A 72 -6.78 -4.07 8.66
C LYS A 72 -6.02 -3.79 9.95
N SER A 73 -5.30 -4.78 10.51
CA SER A 73 -4.48 -4.54 11.71
C SER A 73 -3.31 -3.58 11.46
N ILE A 74 -2.75 -3.58 10.25
CA ILE A 74 -1.71 -2.59 9.87
C ILE A 74 -2.30 -1.19 9.79
N ILE A 75 -3.49 -1.04 9.22
CA ILE A 75 -4.19 0.26 9.18
C ILE A 75 -4.40 0.77 10.60
N ASP A 76 -4.98 -0.04 11.47
CA ASP A 76 -5.21 0.33 12.87
C ASP A 76 -3.92 0.71 13.61
N GLN A 77 -2.79 0.07 13.25
CA GLN A 77 -1.50 0.32 13.87
C GLN A 77 -0.85 1.64 13.44
N TYR A 78 -0.97 2.04 12.16
CA TYR A 78 -0.19 3.16 11.62
C TYR A 78 -1.00 4.38 11.16
N LYS A 79 -2.34 4.30 11.17
CA LYS A 79 -3.22 5.40 10.73
C LYS A 79 -2.99 6.77 11.39
N ASP A 80 -2.49 6.78 12.62
CA ASP A 80 -2.24 8.02 13.38
C ASP A 80 -0.75 8.43 13.34
N HIS A 81 0.08 7.73 12.56
CA HIS A 81 1.50 8.01 12.49
C HIS A 81 1.77 9.27 11.64
N PRO A 82 2.48 10.30 12.16
CA PRO A 82 2.60 11.59 11.49
C PRO A 82 3.42 11.58 10.18
N ALA A 83 4.24 10.55 9.96
CA ALA A 83 4.95 10.35 8.70
C ALA A 83 4.19 9.47 7.68
N LEU A 84 2.98 9.00 7.99
CA LEU A 84 2.15 8.33 6.99
C LEU A 84 1.68 9.37 5.97
N LEU A 85 1.90 9.09 4.68
CA LEU A 85 1.37 9.92 3.60
C LEU A 85 0.06 9.36 3.07
N MET A 86 0.08 8.06 2.72
CA MET A 86 -1.04 7.36 2.09
C MET A 86 -0.84 5.84 2.14
N TRP A 87 -1.91 5.10 1.92
CA TRP A 87 -1.91 3.64 1.85
C TRP A 87 -1.73 3.14 0.42
N GLY A 88 -0.68 2.36 0.16
CA GLY A 88 -0.44 1.70 -1.13
C GLY A 88 -0.97 0.28 -1.16
N ILE A 89 -2.23 0.08 -1.53
CA ILE A 89 -2.91 -1.21 -1.49
C ILE A 89 -2.60 -1.98 -2.79
N GLY A 90 -1.68 -2.93 -2.70
CA GLY A 90 -1.23 -3.71 -3.85
C GLY A 90 -0.19 -3.00 -4.72
N ASN A 91 0.42 -3.79 -5.60
CA ASN A 91 1.38 -3.33 -6.61
C ASN A 91 1.27 -4.27 -7.79
N GLU A 92 0.87 -3.79 -8.97
CA GLU A 92 0.90 -4.55 -10.23
C GLU A 92 0.19 -5.92 -10.14
N VAL A 93 -0.96 -5.92 -9.45
CA VAL A 93 -1.79 -7.11 -9.27
C VAL A 93 -2.54 -7.49 -10.54
N ASP A 94 -2.68 -6.52 -11.44
CA ASP A 94 -3.17 -6.60 -12.81
C ASP A 94 -2.19 -7.28 -13.79
N LEU A 95 -0.89 -7.33 -13.48
CA LEU A 95 0.06 -7.90 -14.43
C LEU A 95 -0.19 -9.41 -14.61
N LEU A 96 -0.63 -9.80 -15.82
CA LEU A 96 -0.91 -11.17 -16.25
C LEU A 96 -1.97 -11.90 -15.39
N TYR A 97 -3.03 -11.20 -15.00
CA TYR A 97 -4.17 -11.76 -14.26
C TYR A 97 -5.35 -12.18 -15.16
N SER A 98 -6.18 -13.06 -14.63
CA SER A 98 -7.51 -13.42 -15.13
C SER A 98 -8.58 -13.29 -14.04
N ASN A 99 -8.18 -13.38 -12.77
CA ASN A 99 -9.06 -13.35 -11.63
C ASN A 99 -9.27 -11.92 -11.12
N THR A 100 -10.33 -11.27 -11.63
CA THR A 100 -10.69 -9.89 -11.28
C THR A 100 -11.19 -9.70 -9.84
N LYS A 101 -11.24 -10.74 -9.00
CA LYS A 101 -11.57 -10.64 -7.57
C LYS A 101 -10.45 -10.02 -6.74
N VAL A 102 -9.26 -9.85 -7.32
CA VAL A 102 -8.21 -9.04 -6.68
C VAL A 102 -8.69 -7.62 -6.41
N TRP A 103 -9.49 -7.04 -7.31
CA TRP A 103 -10.06 -5.70 -7.15
C TRP A 103 -11.04 -5.62 -5.99
N ASP A 104 -11.84 -6.67 -5.76
CA ASP A 104 -12.73 -6.75 -4.59
C ASP A 104 -11.91 -6.75 -3.29
N ALA A 105 -10.75 -7.40 -3.27
CA ALA A 105 -9.84 -7.39 -2.12
C ALA A 105 -9.16 -6.02 -1.91
N VAL A 106 -8.79 -5.32 -2.99
CA VAL A 106 -8.27 -3.94 -2.91
C VAL A 106 -9.34 -3.01 -2.32
N GLU A 107 -10.57 -3.08 -2.84
CA GLU A 107 -11.69 -2.24 -2.39
C GLU A 107 -12.03 -2.48 -0.92
N GLU A 108 -12.04 -3.73 -0.45
CA GLU A 108 -12.35 -4.01 0.96
C GLU A 108 -11.32 -3.39 1.93
N ILE A 109 -10.04 -3.36 1.54
CA ILE A 109 -8.99 -2.70 2.34
C ILE A 109 -9.20 -1.18 2.29
N ALA A 110 -9.47 -0.61 1.11
CA ALA A 110 -9.67 0.82 0.94
C ALA A 110 -10.90 1.34 1.71
N GLN A 111 -12.01 0.59 1.69
CA GLN A 111 -13.20 0.88 2.50
C GLN A 111 -12.89 0.88 3.99
N TYR A 112 -12.10 -0.10 4.46
CA TYR A 112 -11.72 -0.14 5.87
C TYR A 112 -10.83 1.03 6.24
N ALA A 113 -9.81 1.35 5.42
CA ALA A 113 -8.94 2.50 5.62
C ALA A 113 -9.75 3.79 5.77
N HIS A 114 -10.60 4.12 4.80
CA HIS A 114 -11.44 5.32 4.86
C HIS A 114 -12.43 5.33 6.02
N LYS A 115 -12.82 4.17 6.56
CA LYS A 115 -13.68 4.08 7.73
C LYS A 115 -12.95 4.45 9.03
N VAL A 116 -11.69 4.04 9.18
CA VAL A 116 -10.96 4.14 10.46
C VAL A 116 -9.87 5.20 10.46
N ASP A 117 -9.45 5.66 9.29
CA ASP A 117 -8.41 6.63 9.00
C ASP A 117 -8.96 7.68 7.99
N PRO A 118 -9.53 8.79 8.48
CA PRO A 118 -10.03 9.86 7.63
C PRO A 118 -8.92 10.79 7.11
N ASN A 119 -7.67 10.61 7.56
CA ASN A 119 -6.58 11.56 7.31
C ASN A 119 -5.76 11.20 6.07
N HIS A 120 -5.66 9.92 5.74
CA HIS A 120 -4.78 9.44 4.67
C HIS A 120 -5.55 8.81 3.51
N PRO A 121 -5.24 9.19 2.26
CA PRO A 121 -5.85 8.58 1.08
C PRO A 121 -5.33 7.16 0.86
N THR A 122 -6.05 6.42 0.02
CA THR A 122 -5.63 5.10 -0.48
C THR A 122 -5.27 5.17 -1.97
N SER A 123 -4.37 4.30 -2.41
CA SER A 123 -3.95 4.16 -3.81
C SER A 123 -3.68 2.69 -4.13
N THR A 124 -3.92 2.28 -5.37
CA THR A 124 -3.38 1.04 -5.95
C THR A 124 -2.41 1.40 -7.07
N VAL A 125 -1.38 0.59 -7.25
CA VAL A 125 -0.37 0.78 -8.30
C VAL A 125 -0.56 -0.32 -9.34
N THR A 126 -0.63 0.05 -10.63
CA THR A 126 -0.84 -0.90 -11.76
C THR A 126 0.38 -1.01 -12.67
N ALA A 127 0.47 -2.10 -13.44
CA ALA A 127 1.51 -2.33 -14.45
C ALA A 127 1.03 -1.93 -15.85
N GLY A 128 1.12 -0.64 -16.14
CA GLY A 128 0.45 -0.09 -17.32
C GLY A 128 -1.06 0.03 -17.07
N LEU A 129 -1.78 0.57 -18.06
CA LEU A 129 -3.22 0.78 -18.00
C LEU A 129 -3.79 0.73 -19.42
N ASP A 130 -4.86 -0.02 -19.61
CA ASP A 130 -5.74 0.10 -20.78
C ASP A 130 -7.14 0.59 -20.38
N SER A 131 -7.94 0.99 -21.36
CA SER A 131 -9.28 1.55 -21.11
C SER A 131 -10.23 0.58 -20.41
N LEU A 132 -10.10 -0.74 -20.63
CA LEU A 132 -10.95 -1.75 -20.00
C LEU A 132 -10.57 -1.91 -18.53
N GLU A 133 -9.27 -1.94 -18.24
CA GLU A 133 -8.78 -2.01 -16.88
C GLU A 133 -9.15 -0.76 -16.07
N VAL A 134 -9.00 0.43 -16.65
CA VAL A 134 -9.45 1.68 -16.01
C VAL A 134 -10.93 1.63 -15.69
N ALA A 135 -11.76 1.13 -16.61
CA ALA A 135 -13.20 1.00 -16.38
C ALA A 135 -13.51 0.02 -15.24
N LEU A 136 -12.84 -1.14 -15.24
CA LEU A 136 -13.00 -2.17 -14.23
C LEU A 136 -12.59 -1.68 -12.83
N ILE A 137 -11.45 -1.00 -12.71
CA ILE A 137 -10.97 -0.46 -11.44
C ILE A 137 -11.92 0.63 -10.94
N LYS A 138 -12.38 1.53 -11.81
CA LYS A 138 -13.36 2.56 -11.42
C LYS A 138 -14.69 1.99 -10.94
N GLU A 139 -15.13 0.88 -11.54
CA GLU A 139 -16.36 0.20 -11.14
C GLU A 139 -16.18 -0.53 -9.81
N LYS A 140 -15.11 -1.32 -9.67
CA LYS A 140 -14.92 -2.24 -8.56
C LYS A 140 -14.25 -1.64 -7.34
N VAL A 141 -13.47 -0.58 -7.52
CA VAL A 141 -12.58 -0.03 -6.51
C VAL A 141 -12.81 1.48 -6.31
N PRO A 142 -14.05 1.94 -6.09
CA PRO A 142 -14.37 3.36 -5.99
C PRO A 142 -13.78 4.06 -4.76
N LYS A 143 -13.15 3.33 -3.83
CA LYS A 143 -12.42 3.93 -2.71
C LYS A 143 -10.95 4.18 -3.00
N ILE A 144 -10.44 3.79 -4.16
CA ILE A 144 -9.15 4.26 -4.68
C ILE A 144 -9.37 5.53 -5.50
#